data_AF-A0A1N7STP8-F1
#
_entry.id   AF-A0A1N7STP8-F1
#
_cell.length_a   1.000
_cell.length_b   1.000
_cell.length_c   1.000
_cell.angle_alpha   90.00
_cell.angle_beta   90.00
_cell.angle_gamma   90.00
#
_symmetry.space_group_name_H-M   'P 1'
#
loop_
_entity.id
_entity.type
_entity.pdbx_description
1 polymer ?
#
loop_
_entity_poly.entity_id
_entity_poly.type
_entity_poly.pdbx_seq_one_letter_code
_entity_poly.pdbx_strand_id
1 'polypeptide(L)' 'MSDGKPQVTAHTPGTPGQFSVLATHARDATGAACTAMVVIDAAGNGGYSVAGSLEAQLLIPALLEQVARELRTQLAGSVQ' A
#
# COMPACT_ATOMS: atom_id res chain seq x y z
N MET A 1 -5.91 24.07 -9.74
CA MET A 1 -7.07 23.56 -8.97
C MET A 1 -7.09 22.06 -9.17
N SER A 2 -6.83 21.27 -8.14
CA SER A 2 -6.86 19.81 -8.22
C SER A 2 -8.32 19.34 -8.19
N ASP A 3 -8.70 18.43 -9.10
CA ASP A 3 -10.09 18.00 -9.38
C ASP A 3 -10.82 17.25 -8.24
N GLY A 4 -10.44 17.43 -6.98
CA GLY A 4 -11.12 16.83 -5.81
C GLY A 4 -11.10 15.29 -5.76
N LYS A 5 -10.43 14.63 -6.71
CA LYS A 5 -10.28 13.17 -6.73
C LYS A 5 -9.14 12.75 -5.80
N PRO A 6 -9.33 11.69 -5.00
CA PRO A 6 -8.25 11.06 -4.23
C PRO A 6 -7.01 10.85 -5.09
N GLN A 7 -5.86 11.37 -4.65
CA GLN A 7 -4.59 11.18 -5.34
C GLN A 7 -3.75 10.15 -4.62
N VAL A 8 -3.12 9.24 -5.38
CA VAL A 8 -2.12 8.31 -4.85
C VAL A 8 -0.75 8.76 -5.32
N THR A 9 0.12 9.11 -4.38
CA THR A 9 1.51 9.47 -4.71
C THR A 9 2.37 8.23 -4.68
N ALA A 10 2.86 7.82 -5.86
CA ALA A 10 3.89 6.79 -5.99
C ALA A 10 5.28 7.42 -5.85
N HIS A 11 6.19 6.70 -5.19
CA HIS A 11 7.61 7.00 -5.28
C HIS A 11 8.21 6.27 -6.49
N THR A 12 9.30 6.78 -7.04
CA THR A 12 10.01 6.12 -8.14
C THR A 12 10.43 4.71 -7.71
N PRO A 13 10.16 3.66 -8.51
CA PRO A 13 10.63 2.33 -8.20
C PRO A 13 12.14 2.31 -7.95
N GLY A 14 12.59 1.66 -6.88
CA GLY A 14 14.01 1.58 -6.52
C GLY A 14 14.57 2.78 -5.77
N THR A 15 13.78 3.84 -5.53
CA THR A 15 14.17 4.91 -4.60
C THR A 15 13.40 4.79 -3.29
N PRO A 16 13.97 5.22 -2.14
CA PRO A 16 13.22 5.29 -0.90
C PRO A 16 12.04 6.26 -1.03
N GLY A 17 10.83 5.77 -0.77
CA GLY A 17 9.63 6.57 -0.58
C GLY A 17 9.51 7.11 0.85
N GLN A 18 8.55 8.00 1.07
CA GLN A 18 8.29 8.66 2.36
C GLN A 18 8.15 7.66 3.54
N PHE A 19 7.68 6.44 3.28
CA PHE A 19 7.42 5.43 4.29
C PHE A 19 8.38 4.22 4.20
N SER A 20 9.45 4.29 3.41
CA SER A 20 10.35 3.16 3.19
C SER A 20 11.04 2.64 4.46
N VAL A 21 11.36 3.51 5.41
CA VAL A 21 11.93 3.10 6.72
C VAL A 21 10.92 2.25 7.49
N LEU A 22 9.65 2.69 7.56
CA LEU A 22 8.59 1.95 8.25
C LEU A 22 8.27 0.63 7.55
N ALA A 23 8.24 0.61 6.21
CA ALA A 23 8.05 -0.62 5.46
C ALA A 23 9.18 -1.63 5.74
N THR A 24 10.43 -1.16 5.80
CA THR A 24 11.60 -1.99 6.12
C THR A 24 11.50 -2.55 7.55
N HIS A 25 11.19 -1.71 8.54
CA HIS A 25 10.99 -2.18 9.91
C HIS A 25 9.85 -3.21 10.02
N ALA A 26 8.72 -2.98 9.34
CA ALA A 26 7.62 -3.93 9.32
C ALA A 26 8.02 -5.27 8.70
N ARG A 27 8.81 -5.23 7.61
CA ARG A 27 9.35 -6.45 6.97
C ARG A 27 10.23 -7.21 7.94
N ASP A 28 11.19 -6.53 8.55
CA ASP A 28 12.20 -7.13 9.41
C ASP A 28 11.56 -7.68 10.71
N ALA A 29 10.58 -6.98 11.27
CA ALA A 29 9.86 -7.41 12.47
C ALA A 29 8.94 -8.62 12.24
N THR A 30 8.42 -8.79 11.02
CA THR A 30 7.52 -9.90 10.68
C THR A 30 8.23 -11.08 10.03
N GLY A 31 9.49 -10.91 9.61
CA GLY A 31 10.21 -11.90 8.79
C GLY A 31 9.61 -12.08 7.39
N ALA A 32 8.77 -11.14 6.93
CA ALA A 32 8.13 -11.23 5.62
C ALA A 32 9.14 -11.05 4.48
N ALA A 33 8.89 -11.71 3.35
CA ALA A 33 9.71 -11.51 2.13
C ALA A 33 9.51 -10.10 1.53
N CYS A 34 8.34 -9.50 1.72
CA CYS A 34 7.98 -8.17 1.24
C CYS A 34 6.87 -7.56 2.10
N THR A 35 6.88 -6.24 2.26
CA THR A 35 5.83 -5.47 2.92
C THR A 35 5.48 -4.23 2.10
N ALA A 36 4.19 -3.92 2.05
CA ALA A 36 3.67 -2.68 1.47
C ALA A 36 3.00 -1.85 2.58
N MET A 37 3.52 -0.66 2.82
CA MET A 37 2.89 0.33 3.69
C MET A 37 2.02 1.24 2.82
N VAL A 38 0.72 1.28 3.11
CA VAL A 38 -0.24 2.20 2.47
C VAL A 38 -0.79 3.12 3.56
N VAL A 39 -0.67 4.42 3.34
CA VAL A 39 -1.17 5.46 4.25
C VAL A 39 -2.21 6.27 3.51
N ILE A 40 -3.39 6.46 4.12
CA ILE A 40 -4.51 7.22 3.58
C ILE A 40 -4.82 8.34 4.56
N ASP A 41 -4.88 9.58 4.09
CA ASP A 41 -5.24 10.74 4.92
C ASP A 41 -6.77 10.91 5.03
N ALA A 42 -7.20 11.85 5.88
CA ALA A 42 -8.63 12.11 6.11
C ALA A 42 -9.36 12.66 4.86
N ALA A 43 -8.64 13.21 3.89
CA ALA A 43 -9.20 13.65 2.61
C ALA A 43 -9.24 12.52 1.57
N GLY A 44 -8.79 11.31 1.94
CA GLY A 44 -8.74 10.15 1.06
C GLY A 44 -7.51 10.10 0.16
N ASN A 45 -6.54 11.02 0.30
CA ASN A 45 -5.30 10.93 -0.46
C ASN A 45 -4.44 9.80 0.10
N GLY A 46 -3.76 9.10 -0.80
CA GLY A 46 -2.92 7.96 -0.48
C GLY A 46 -1.44 8.21 -0.77
N GLY A 47 -0.59 7.54 0.00
CA GLY A 47 0.82 7.33 -0.31
C GLY A 47 1.21 5.90 0.06
N TYR A 48 2.25 5.38 -0.59
CA TYR A 48 2.74 4.05 -0.26
C TYR A 48 4.26 3.91 -0.35
N SER A 49 4.79 2.92 0.36
CA SER A 49 6.18 2.45 0.22
C SER A 49 6.24 0.95 0.33
N VAL A 50 7.16 0.33 -0.41
CA VAL A 50 7.32 -1.13 -0.43
C VAL A 50 8.76 -1.47 -0.02
N ALA A 51 8.95 -2.52 0.76
CA ALA A 51 10.26 -3.03 1.14
C ALA A 51 10.32 -4.55 0.88
N GLY A 52 11.39 -5.01 0.22
CA GLY A 52 11.53 -6.40 -0.22
C GLY A 52 12.44 -6.50 -1.45
N SER A 53 12.78 -7.72 -1.87
CA SER A 53 13.45 -7.94 -3.16
C SER A 53 12.54 -7.49 -4.31
N LEU A 54 13.12 -7.09 -5.45
CA LEU A 54 12.33 -6.70 -6.63
C LEU A 54 11.33 -7.80 -7.02
N GLU A 55 11.76 -9.05 -7.02
CA GLU A 55 10.92 -10.22 -7.31
C GLU A 55 9.69 -10.28 -6.40
N ALA A 56 9.87 -10.09 -5.08
CA ALA A 56 8.76 -10.11 -4.14
C ALA A 56 7.87 -8.85 -4.27
N GLN A 57 8.43 -7.72 -4.69
CA GLN A 57 7.67 -6.50 -4.97
C GLN A 57 6.77 -6.64 -6.21
N LEU A 58 7.14 -7.45 -7.21
CA LEU A 58 6.31 -7.70 -8.40
C LEU A 58 4.95 -8.35 -8.07
N LEU A 59 4.84 -9.02 -6.92
CA LEU A 59 3.61 -9.67 -6.46
C LEU A 59 2.63 -8.68 -5.79
N ILE A 60 3.12 -7.53 -5.31
CA ILE A 60 2.36 -6.59 -4.49
C ILE A 60 1.12 -6.04 -5.21
N PRO A 61 1.15 -5.62 -6.48
CA PRO A 61 -0.03 -5.07 -7.15
C PRO A 61 -1.23 -6.04 -7.13
N ALA A 62 -1.01 -7.30 -7.55
CA ALA A 62 -2.07 -8.30 -7.60
C ALA A 62 -2.63 -8.65 -6.20
N LEU A 63 -1.75 -8.70 -5.19
CA LEU A 63 -2.15 -8.93 -3.80
C LEU A 63 -2.98 -7.77 -3.25
N LEU A 64 -2.57 -6.52 -3.48
CA LEU A 64 -3.33 -5.35 -3.03
C LEU A 64 -4.70 -5.27 -3.70
N GLU A 65 -4.81 -5.64 -4.97
CA GLU A 65 -6.13 -5.75 -5.62
C GLU A 65 -7.02 -6.81 -4.97
N GLN A 66 -6.45 -7.96 -4.60
CA GLN A 66 -7.20 -9.02 -3.92
C GLN A 66 -7.66 -8.57 -2.53
N VAL A 67 -6.78 -7.93 -1.76
CA VAL A 67 -7.11 -7.33 -0.46
C VAL A 67 -8.22 -6.29 -0.62
N ALA A 68 -8.12 -5.41 -1.63
CA ALA A 68 -9.14 -4.40 -1.89
C ALA A 68 -10.49 -5.00 -2.31
N ARG A 69 -10.51 -6.13 -3.03
CA ARG A 69 -11.75 -6.86 -3.34
C ARG A 69 -12.37 -7.43 -2.07
N GLU A 70 -11.57 -8.09 -1.24
CA GLU A 70 -12.03 -8.70 0.01
C GLU A 70 -12.59 -7.67 0.99
N LEU A 71 -11.88 -6.55 1.19
CA LEU A 71 -12.34 -5.44 2.03
C LEU A 71 -13.69 -4.87 1.57
N ARG A 72 -13.91 -4.74 0.25
CA ARG A 72 -15.20 -4.27 -0.28
C ARG A 72 -16.32 -5.25 0.03
N THR A 73 -16.08 -6.55 -0.13
CA THR A 73 -17.05 -7.60 0.20
C THR A 73 -17.43 -7.53 1.68
N GLN A 74 -16.44 -7.42 2.57
CA GLN A 74 -16.67 -7.33 4.01
C GLN A 74 -17.46 -6.09 4.39
N LEU A 75 -17.11 -4.92 3.82
CA LEU A 75 -17.83 -3.68 4.08
C LEU A 75 -19.27 -3.73 3.55
N ALA A 76 -19.50 -4.27 2.35
CA ALA A 76 -20.84 -4.43 1.81
C ALA A 76 -21.71 -5.36 2.68
N GLY A 77 -21.13 -6.44 3.22
CA GLY A 77 -21.81 -7.32 4.17
C GLY A 77 -22.07 -6.70 5.54
N SER A 78 -21.22 -5.76 5.97
CA SER A 78 -21.38 -5.07 7.27
C SER A 78 -22.43 -3.94 7.28
N VAL A 79 -22.91 -3.53 6.11
CA VAL A 79 -23.92 -2.47 5.92
C VAL A 79 -25.35 -3.05 5.88
N GLN A 80 -25.53 -4.33 6.18
CA GLN A 80 -26.83 -4.99 6.38
C GLN A 80 -27.17 -5.13 7.86
#